data_AF-A0A4U5JMQ9-F1
#
_entry.id   AF-A0A4U5JMQ9-F1
#
_cell.length_a   1.000
_cell.length_b   1.000
_cell.length_c   1.000
_cell.angle_alpha   90.00
_cell.angle_beta   90.00
_cell.angle_gamma   90.00
#
_symmetry.space_group_name_H-M   'P 1'
#
loop_
_entity.id
_entity.type
_entity.pdbx_description
1 polymer ?
#
loop_
_entity_poly.entity_id
_entity_poly.type
_entity_poly.pdbx_seq_one_letter_code
_entity_poly.pdbx_strand_id
1 'polypeptide(L)'
;MFPYTIDDAIESPKRACVEVTIEFPAGKRWLFFITPDQLASAGDYAEATGVRVHLGEKHMIIVSELTPAVIDTVLRQLAADGELEDRTIAYDGEADA
;
A
#
# COMPACT_ATOMS: atom_id res chain seq x y z
N MET A 1 9.99 -13.67 6.56
CA MET A 1 9.47 -12.34 6.16
C MET A 1 10.65 -11.49 5.77
N PHE A 2 10.58 -10.80 4.64
CA PHE A 2 11.64 -9.90 4.17
C PHE A 2 11.68 -8.61 5.00
N PRO A 3 12.84 -7.94 5.12
CA PRO A 3 12.92 -6.59 5.70
C PRO A 3 12.02 -5.62 4.93
N TYR A 4 11.42 -4.66 5.64
CA TYR A 4 10.61 -3.61 5.03
C TYR A 4 10.77 -2.28 5.77
N THR A 5 10.45 -1.20 5.08
CA THR A 5 10.38 0.18 5.60
C THR A 5 8.97 0.70 5.35
N ILE A 6 8.42 1.44 6.31
CA ILE A 6 7.22 2.27 6.09
C ILE A 6 7.76 3.63 5.68
N ASP A 7 7.55 4.02 4.43
CA ASP A 7 8.21 5.17 3.82
C ASP A 7 7.56 6.49 4.26
N ASP A 8 6.26 6.46 4.56
CA ASP A 8 5.48 7.60 5.04
C ASP A 8 5.10 7.50 6.54
N ALA A 9 4.90 8.66 7.17
CA ALA A 9 4.37 8.71 8.53
C ALA A 9 2.88 8.35 8.59
N ILE A 10 2.47 7.55 9.58
CA ILE A 10 1.06 7.31 9.88
C ILE A 10 0.56 8.42 10.81
N GLU A 11 0.00 9.49 10.24
CA GLU A 11 -0.51 10.63 11.02
C GLU A 11 -1.82 10.32 11.75
N SER A 12 -2.67 9.47 11.17
CA SER A 12 -3.96 9.07 11.75
C SER A 12 -4.30 7.62 11.40
N PRO A 13 -4.57 6.76 12.39
CA PRO A 13 -4.94 5.37 12.11
C PRO A 13 -6.20 5.21 11.25
N LYS A 14 -7.11 6.18 11.25
CA LYS A 14 -8.37 6.10 10.49
C LYS A 14 -8.30 6.79 9.14
N ARG A 15 -7.32 7.67 8.93
CA ARG A 15 -7.14 8.45 7.70
C ARG A 15 -5.67 8.52 7.36
N ALA A 16 -5.19 7.50 6.66
CA ALA A 16 -3.80 7.43 6.21
C ALA A 16 -3.67 6.64 4.92
N CYS A 17 -2.61 6.98 4.18
CA CYS A 17 -2.08 6.24 3.05
C CYS A 17 -0.57 6.20 3.25
N VAL A 18 0.05 5.02 3.25
CA VAL A 18 1.52 4.91 3.37
C VAL A 18 2.05 3.91 2.38
N GLU A 19 3.18 4.25 1.76
CA GLU A 19 3.98 3.31 1.00
C GLU A 19 4.86 2.45 1.92
N VAL A 20 5.05 1.20 1.50
CA VAL A 20 5.88 0.23 2.18
C VAL A 20 6.82 -0.43 1.17
N THR A 21 8.10 -0.12 1.29
CA THR A 21 9.16 -0.77 0.54
C THR A 21 9.62 -2.05 1.21
N ILE A 22 9.77 -3.13 0.45
CA ILE A 22 10.17 -4.47 0.88
C ILE A 22 11.44 -4.88 0.12
N GLU A 23 12.43 -5.39 0.86
CA GLU A 23 13.71 -5.84 0.32
C GLU A 23 13.64 -7.32 -0.10
N PHE A 24 13.21 -7.60 -1.34
CA PHE A 24 13.27 -8.95 -1.91
C PHE A 24 14.69 -9.29 -2.43
N PRO A 25 15.07 -10.57 -2.49
CA PRO A 25 16.38 -10.97 -3.05
C PRO A 25 16.62 -10.52 -4.50
N ALA A 26 15.54 -10.40 -5.29
CA ALA A 26 15.60 -9.97 -6.69
C ALA A 26 15.60 -8.44 -6.89
N GLY A 27 15.39 -7.67 -5.82
CA GLY A 27 15.29 -6.21 -5.88
C GLY A 27 14.20 -5.67 -4.96
N LYS A 28 14.19 -4.36 -4.77
CA LYS A 28 13.15 -3.70 -3.97
C LYS A 28 11.80 -3.80 -4.66
N ARG A 29 10.76 -3.98 -3.87
CA ARG A 29 9.37 -3.94 -4.32
C ARG A 29 8.55 -3.13 -3.34
N TRP A 30 7.43 -2.57 -3.77
CA TRP A 30 6.59 -1.75 -2.92
C TRP A 30 5.12 -2.14 -3.04
N LEU A 31 4.37 -1.85 -1.98
CA LEU A 31 2.92 -1.82 -1.93
C LEU A 31 2.51 -0.66 -1.04
N PHE A 32 1.23 -0.29 -1.04
CA PHE A 32 0.74 0.74 -0.13
C PHE A 32 -0.49 0.29 0.63
N PHE A 33 -0.64 0.84 1.82
CA PHE A 33 -1.84 0.68 2.64
C PHE A 33 -2.65 1.96 2.62
N ILE A 34 -3.97 1.84 2.54
CA ILE A 34 -4.87 2.99 2.58
C ILE A 34 -6.12 2.69 3.40
N THR A 35 -6.61 3.67 4.14
CA THR A 35 -7.88 3.56 4.87
C THR A 35 -9.07 4.03 4.01
N PRO A 36 -10.31 3.52 4.24
CA PRO A 36 -11.48 3.96 3.50
C PRO A 36 -11.70 5.49 3.50
N ASP A 37 -11.46 6.16 4.64
CA ASP A 37 -11.60 7.62 4.73
C ASP A 37 -10.58 8.35 3.85
N GLN A 38 -9.34 7.83 3.77
CA GLN A 38 -8.33 8.39 2.89
C GLN A 38 -8.64 8.08 1.42
N LEU A 39 -9.09 6.86 1.12
CA LEU A 39 -9.52 6.41 -0.21
C LEU A 39 -10.66 7.28 -0.77
N ALA A 40 -11.61 7.69 0.08
CA ALA A 40 -12.70 8.60 -0.31
C ALA A 40 -12.21 10.01 -0.68
N SER A 41 -11.00 10.38 -0.26
CA SER A 41 -10.37 11.68 -0.54
C SER A 41 -9.34 11.67 -1.68
N ALA A 42 -8.99 10.49 -2.22
CA ALA A 42 -7.98 10.29 -3.26
C ALA A 42 -8.55 9.52 -4.46
N GLY A 43 -7.87 9.57 -5.61
CA GLY A 43 -8.27 8.89 -6.86
C GLY A 43 -8.97 9.80 -7.87
N ASP A 44 -9.24 9.26 -9.04
CA ASP A 44 -9.79 10.01 -10.17
C ASP A 44 -11.29 10.18 -10.08
N TYR A 45 -11.79 11.32 -10.55
CA TYR A 45 -13.23 11.51 -10.67
C TYR A 45 -13.76 10.80 -11.91
N ALA A 46 -14.82 10.02 -11.73
CA ALA A 46 -15.69 9.66 -12.85
C ALA A 46 -16.53 10.89 -13.23
N GLU A 47 -16.18 11.53 -14.36
CA GLU A 47 -16.66 12.85 -14.80
C GLU A 47 -18.19 13.05 -14.80
N ALA A 48 -18.98 11.97 -14.85
CA ALA A 48 -20.45 12.03 -14.83
C ALA A 48 -21.09 11.74 -13.45
N THR A 49 -20.39 11.13 -12.51
CA THR A 49 -20.96 10.68 -11.22
C THR A 49 -20.44 11.48 -10.04
N GLY A 50 -19.32 12.19 -10.19
CA GLY A 50 -18.65 12.88 -9.10
C GLY A 50 -18.05 11.93 -8.04
N VAL A 51 -18.05 10.62 -8.31
CA VAL A 51 -17.48 9.60 -7.44
C VAL A 51 -16.00 9.43 -7.76
N ARG A 52 -15.18 9.22 -6.72
CA ARG A 52 -13.78 8.84 -6.87
C ARG A 52 -13.65 7.36 -7.20
N VAL A 53 -12.84 7.04 -8.21
CA VAL A 53 -12.63 5.70 -8.72
C VAL A 53 -11.20 5.24 -8.45
N HIS A 54 -11.09 3.97 -8.06
CA HIS A 54 -9.83 3.24 -7.88
C HIS A 54 -9.97 1.90 -8.62
N LEU A 55 -9.06 1.59 -9.53
CA LEU A 55 -9.17 0.41 -10.42
C LEU A 55 -8.73 -0.92 -9.77
N GLY A 56 -8.58 -0.96 -8.44
CA GLY A 56 -8.42 -2.20 -7.69
C GLY A 56 -7.06 -2.87 -7.91
N GLU A 57 -5.99 -2.09 -7.85
CA GLU A 57 -4.63 -2.59 -8.01
C GLU A 57 -4.22 -3.57 -6.89
N LYS A 58 -3.52 -4.66 -7.23
CA LYS A 58 -3.13 -5.70 -6.24
C LYS A 58 -2.19 -5.20 -5.15
N HIS A 59 -1.41 -4.16 -5.45
CA HIS A 59 -0.47 -3.52 -4.52
C HIS A 59 -1.14 -2.45 -3.63
N MET A 60 -2.45 -2.23 -3.78
CA MET A 60 -3.25 -1.41 -2.89
C MET A 60 -3.94 -2.29 -1.83
N ILE A 61 -3.53 -2.15 -0.57
CA ILE A 61 -4.09 -2.89 0.56
C ILE A 61 -5.01 -1.97 1.38
N ILE A 62 -6.31 -2.28 1.41
CA ILE A 62 -7.29 -1.49 2.14
C ILE A 62 -7.49 -2.06 3.54
N VAL A 63 -7.31 -1.23 4.57
CA VAL A 63 -7.50 -1.61 5.98
C VAL A 63 -8.40 -0.62 6.72
N SER A 64 -9.22 -1.10 7.65
CA SER A 64 -10.13 -0.23 8.40
C SER A 64 -9.40 0.72 9.35
N GLU A 65 -8.24 0.30 9.87
CA GLU A 65 -7.33 1.12 10.67
C GLU A 65 -5.88 0.78 10.32
N LEU A 66 -5.04 1.80 10.18
CA LEU A 66 -3.65 1.66 9.79
C LEU A 66 -2.72 1.93 10.99
N THR A 67 -1.94 0.93 11.36
CA THR A 67 -0.88 1.03 12.37
C THR A 67 0.32 0.19 11.92
N PRO A 68 1.53 0.42 12.46
CA PRO A 68 2.68 -0.43 12.15
C PRO A 68 2.43 -1.92 12.46
N ALA A 69 1.66 -2.22 13.51
CA ALA A 69 1.29 -3.60 13.86
C ALA A 69 0.36 -4.25 12.83
N VAL A 70 -0.57 -3.49 12.26
CA VAL A 70 -1.45 -3.97 11.18
C VAL A 70 -0.63 -4.23 9.92
N ILE A 71 0.28 -3.33 9.54
CA ILE A 71 1.19 -3.51 8.41
C ILE A 71 2.00 -4.79 8.59
N ASP A 72 2.68 -4.96 9.73
CA ASP A 72 3.49 -6.14 10.02
C ASP A 72 2.67 -7.44 9.93
N THR A 73 1.48 -7.45 10.51
CA THR A 73 0.58 -8.62 10.51
C THR A 73 0.15 -8.99 9.09
N VAL A 74 -0.29 -8.02 8.30
CA VAL A 74 -0.75 -8.27 6.92
C VAL A 74 0.41 -8.75 6.05
N LEU A 75 1.58 -8.10 6.11
CA LEU A 75 2.75 -8.51 5.34
C LEU A 75 3.19 -9.95 5.70
N ARG A 76 3.13 -10.33 6.98
CA ARG A 76 3.40 -11.72 7.41
C ARG A 76 2.39 -12.71 6.86
N GLN A 77 1.11 -12.36 6.86
CA GLN A 77 0.05 -13.20 6.31
C GLN A 77 0.26 -13.43 4.81
N LEU A 78 0.47 -12.36 4.05
CA LEU A 78 0.76 -12.44 2.62
C LEU A 78 2.03 -13.27 2.33
N ALA A 79 3.07 -13.14 3.15
CA ALA A 79 4.28 -13.93 3.00
C ALA A 79 4.03 -15.42 3.31
N ALA A 80 3.23 -15.73 4.33
CA ALA A 80 2.87 -17.10 4.69
C ALA A 80 2.01 -17.76 3.62
N ASP A 81 1.14 -16.99 2.96
CA ASP A 81 0.24 -17.44 1.90
C ASP A 81 0.93 -17.49 0.52
N GLY A 82 2.17 -16.99 0.41
CA GLY A 82 2.90 -16.92 -0.86
C GLY A 82 2.42 -15.82 -1.81
N GLU A 83 1.60 -14.89 -1.35
CA GLU A 83 0.99 -13.82 -2.15
C GLU A 83 1.78 -12.49 -2.12
N LEU A 84 2.78 -12.37 -1.25
CA LEU A 84 3.44 -11.07 -1.00
C LEU A 84 4.08 -10.48 -2.27
N GLU A 85 4.78 -11.29 -3.07
CA GLU A 85 5.41 -10.81 -4.30
C GLU A 85 4.39 -10.37 -5.36
N ASP A 86 3.30 -11.12 -5.51
CA ASP A 86 2.20 -10.86 -6.45
C ASP A 86 1.39 -9.60 -6.09
N ARG A 87 1.48 -9.16 -4.83
CA ARG A 87 0.83 -7.95 -4.30
C ARG A 87 1.79 -6.77 -4.16
N THR A 88 2.96 -6.83 -4.80
CA THR A 88 3.92 -5.72 -4.83
C THR A 88 4.29 -5.39 -6.25
N ILE A 89 4.73 -4.15 -6.47
CA ILE A 89 5.30 -3.68 -7.73
C ILE A 89 6.82 -3.61 -7.57
N ALA A 90 7.59 -3.95 -8.61
CA ALA A 90 9.03 -3.78 -8.60
C ALA A 90 9.38 -2.29 -8.50
N TYR A 91 10.34 -1.94 -7.66
CA TYR A 91 10.83 -0.56 -7.58
C TYR A 91 11.64 -0.26 -8.84
N ASP A 92 11.01 0.37 -9.82
CA ASP A 92 11.63 0.99 -10.97
C ASP A 92 12.21 2.32 -10.50
N GLY A 93 13.48 2.29 -10.08
CA GLY A 93 14.18 3.51 -9.68
C GLY A 93 14.27 4.51 -10.83
N GLU A 94 13.29 5.38 -10.97
CA GLU A 94 13.44 6.68 -11.60
C GLU A 94 13.33 7.77 -10.54
N ALA A 95 14.41 8.53 -10.46
CA ALA A 95 14.67 9.60 -9.53
C ALA A 95 13.64 10.72 -9.66
N ASP A 96 13.47 11.45 -8.56
CA ASP A 96 13.12 12.86 -8.52
C ASP A 96 13.41 13.56 -9.87
N ALA A 97 12.35 13.95 -10.58
CA ALA A 97 12.38 14.86 -11.71
C ALA A 97 11.74 16.19 -11.31
#